data_AF-A0A9D9SHI2-F1
#
_entry.id   AF-A0A9D9SHI2-F1
#
_cell.length_a   1.000
_cell.length_b   1.000
_cell.length_c   1.000
_cell.angle_alpha   90.00
_cell.angle_beta   90.00
_cell.angle_gamma   90.00
#
_symmetry.space_group_name_H-M   'P 1'
#
loop_
_entity.id
_entity.type
_entity.pdbx_description
1 polymer ?
#
loop_
_entity_poly.entity_id
_entity_poly.type
_entity_poly.pdbx_seq_one_letter_code
_entity_poly.pdbx_strand_id
1 'polypeptide(L)' 'VTDYNVEITGTRADDHPRKYTAFHVHHIVHGRSVSAGAVERAIELSDTKYCSVAATVRPTAEITTTYEIIEVD' A
#
# COMPACT_ATOMS: atom_id res chain seq x y z
N VAL A 1 -4.58 -0.86 -17.57
CA VAL A 1 -3.71 -0.10 -16.64
C VAL A 1 -2.67 0.61 -17.48
N THR A 2 -2.60 1.93 -17.37
CA THR A 2 -1.67 2.79 -18.10
C THR A 2 -0.56 3.32 -17.19
N ASP A 3 -0.83 3.46 -15.90
CA ASP A 3 0.14 3.88 -14.89
C ASP A 3 -0.22 3.31 -13.51
N TYR A 4 0.77 3.17 -12.62
CA TYR A 4 0.58 2.69 -11.26
C TYR A 4 1.59 3.33 -10.31
N ASN A 5 1.08 4.14 -9.37
CA ASN A 5 1.86 4.78 -8.33
C ASN A 5 1.49 4.23 -6.95
N VAL A 6 2.46 4.25 -6.05
CA VAL A 6 2.27 3.89 -4.65
C VAL A 6 2.86 5.00 -3.80
N GLU A 7 2.02 5.63 -3.00
CA GLU A 7 2.43 6.64 -2.02
C GLU A 7 2.45 6.02 -0.64
N ILE A 8 3.51 6.27 0.14
CA ILE A 8 3.68 5.69 1.46
C ILE A 8 3.98 6.79 2.46
N THR A 9 3.14 6.90 3.49
CA THR A 9 3.38 7.75 4.66
C THR A 9 3.75 6.89 5.86
N GLY A 10 4.78 7.28 6.61
CA GLY A 10 5.25 6.54 7.78
C GLY A 10 5.26 7.39 9.05
N THR A 11 4.72 6.86 10.13
CA THR A 11 4.79 7.43 11.48
C THR A 11 5.98 6.85 12.23
N ARG A 12 6.76 7.70 12.91
CA ARG A 12 7.91 7.28 13.70
C ARG A 12 7.66 7.52 15.18
N ALA A 13 8.25 6.68 16.02
CA ALA A 13 8.28 6.91 17.46
C ALA A 13 9.04 8.21 17.79
N ASP A 14 8.63 8.87 18.88
CA ASP A 14 9.21 10.15 19.31
C ASP A 14 10.63 9.99 19.89
N ASP A 15 10.88 8.87 20.59
CA ASP A 15 12.12 8.58 21.30
C ASP A 15 13.07 7.67 20.51
N HIS A 16 14.36 7.73 20.86
CA HIS A 16 15.38 6.88 20.27
C HIS A 16 15.30 5.42 20.78
N PRO A 17 15.48 4.42 19.90
CA PRO A 17 15.55 4.54 18.44
C PRO A 17 14.17 4.85 17.82
N ARG A 18 14.09 5.92 17.01
CA ARG A 18 12.87 6.42 16.34
C ARG A 18 12.43 5.52 15.19
N LYS A 19 12.06 4.29 15.53
CA LYS A 19 11.53 3.27 14.61
C LYS A 19 10.19 3.71 14.03
N TYR A 20 9.84 3.17 12.86
CA TYR A 20 8.49 3.31 12.34
C TYR A 20 7.50 2.51 13.18
N THR A 21 6.34 3.09 13.43
CA THR A 21 5.24 2.50 14.21
C THR A 21 3.99 2.28 13.39
N ALA A 22 3.84 3.02 12.29
CA ALA A 22 2.76 2.82 11.33
C ALA A 22 3.19 3.23 9.92
N PHE A 23 2.56 2.60 8.93
CA PHE A 23 2.63 2.97 7.53
C PHE A 23 1.22 3.05 6.95
N HIS A 24 0.99 4.05 6.10
CA HIS A 24 -0.17 4.15 5.24
C HIS A 24 0.28 4.04 3.79
N VAL A 25 -0.21 3.02 3.09
CA VAL A 25 0.11 2.73 1.68
C VAL A 25 -1.11 3.08 0.84
N HIS A 26 -0.95 4.01 -0.08
CA HIS A 26 -2.00 4.44 -1.00
C HIS A 26 -1.64 4.04 -2.43
N HIS A 27 -2.46 3.17 -3.03
CA HIS A 27 -2.27 2.67 -4.38
C HIS A 27 -3.10 3.49 -5.37
N ILE A 28 -2.44 4.12 -6.33
CA ILE A 28 -3.08 4.95 -7.35
C ILE A 28 -2.93 4.25 -8.69
N VAL A 29 -4.03 3.73 -9.24
CA VAL A 29 -4.02 2.98 -10.51
C VAL A 29 -4.70 3.80 -11.60
N HIS A 30 -3.99 4.08 -12.70
CA HIS A 30 -4.58 4.72 -13.86
C HIS A 30 -4.91 3.69 -14.94
N GLY A 31 -6.02 3.86 -15.64
CA GLY A 31 -6.33 3.04 -16.81
C GLY A 31 -7.76 3.15 -17.29
N ARG A 32 -8.07 2.38 -18.33
CA ARG A 32 -9.43 2.28 -18.88
C ARG A 32 -10.13 1.03 -18.37
N SER A 33 -11.35 1.20 -17.87
CA SER A 33 -12.24 0.13 -17.41
C SER A 33 -11.54 -0.84 -16.46
N VAL A 34 -10.74 -0.30 -15.54
CA VAL A 34 -9.99 -1.11 -14.58
C VAL A 34 -10.97 -1.68 -13.53
N SER A 35 -10.92 -2.98 -13.33
CA SER A 35 -11.78 -3.64 -12.34
C SER A 35 -11.31 -3.34 -10.91
N ALA A 36 -12.17 -2.69 -10.13
CA ALA A 36 -11.92 -2.44 -8.71
C ALA A 36 -11.66 -3.73 -7.93
N GLY A 37 -12.46 -4.78 -8.16
CA GLY A 37 -12.27 -6.08 -7.49
C GLY A 37 -10.94 -6.76 -7.84
N ALA A 38 -10.44 -6.57 -9.07
CA ALA A 38 -9.13 -7.09 -9.46
C ALA A 38 -7.99 -6.34 -8.75
N VAL A 39 -8.11 -5.01 -8.61
CA VAL A 39 -7.14 -4.18 -7.88
C VAL A 39 -7.15 -4.52 -6.39
N GLU A 40 -8.32 -4.58 -5.76
CA GLU A 40 -8.46 -4.95 -4.35
C GLU A 40 -7.85 -6.32 -4.07
N ARG A 41 -8.15 -7.32 -4.91
CA ARG A 41 -7.59 -8.66 -4.76
C ARG A 41 -6.07 -8.70 -4.94
N ALA A 42 -5.53 -7.92 -5.88
CA ALA A 42 -4.10 -7.85 -6.11
C ALA A 42 -3.37 -7.21 -4.90
N ILE A 43 -3.94 -6.15 -4.34
CA ILE A 43 -3.42 -5.49 -3.13
C ILE A 43 -3.48 -6.43 -1.94
N GLU A 44 -4.61 -7.10 -1.70
CA GLU A 44 -4.76 -8.08 -0.61
C GLU A 44 -3.69 -9.19 -0.70
N LEU A 45 -3.47 -9.73 -1.89
CA LEU A 45 -2.44 -10.75 -2.12
C LEU A 45 -1.03 -10.23 -1.88
N SER A 46 -0.73 -9.01 -2.33
CA SER A 46 0.54 -8.33 -2.02
C SER A 46 0.72 -8.23 -0.51
N ASP A 47 -0.28 -7.72 0.19
CA ASP A 47 -0.20 -7.41 1.61
C ASP A 47 -0.12 -8.65 2.51
N THR A 48 -0.79 -9.73 2.13
CA THR A 48 -0.95 -10.92 2.98
C THR A 48 -0.04 -12.08 2.59
N LYS A 49 0.41 -12.14 1.34
CA LYS A 49 1.11 -13.32 0.81
C LYS A 49 2.47 -13.02 0.17
N TYR A 50 2.59 -11.91 -0.57
CA TYR A 50 3.73 -11.74 -1.48
C TYR A 50 4.73 -10.64 -1.09
N CYS A 51 4.32 -9.59 -0.36
CA CYS A 51 5.21 -8.46 -0.03
C CYS A 51 6.14 -8.80 1.14
N SER A 52 7.37 -9.17 0.83
CA SER A 52 8.42 -9.49 1.81
C SER A 52 8.79 -8.32 2.73
N VAL A 53 8.73 -7.08 2.22
CA VAL A 53 8.98 -5.87 3.02
C VAL A 53 7.87 -5.69 4.05
N ALA A 54 6.60 -5.78 3.64
CA ALA A 54 5.47 -5.71 4.55
C ALA A 54 5.56 -6.81 5.62
N ALA A 55 5.89 -8.05 5.23
CA ALA A 55 6.09 -9.14 6.17
C ALA A 55 7.20 -8.86 7.20
N THR A 56 8.26 -8.15 6.80
CA THR A 56 9.37 -7.77 7.68
C THR A 56 8.98 -6.69 8.69
N VAL A 57 8.18 -5.70 8.28
CA VAL A 57 7.84 -4.56 9.15
C VAL A 57 6.57 -4.75 9.99
N ARG A 58 5.62 -5.59 9.54
CA ARG A 58 4.35 -5.90 10.24
C ARG A 58 4.49 -6.27 11.72
N PRO A 59 5.54 -7.00 12.17
CA PRO A 59 5.71 -7.30 13.60
C PRO A 59 5.98 -6.07 14.47
N THR A 60 6.35 -4.94 13.87
CA THR A 60 6.82 -3.75 14.59
C THR A 60 6.07 -2.46 14.23
N ALA A 61 5.30 -2.47 13.15
CA ALA A 61 4.54 -1.34 12.66
C ALA A 61 3.20 -1.79 12.08
N GLU A 62 2.15 -1.01 12.33
CA GLU A 62 0.86 -1.19 11.67
C GLU A 62 0.97 -0.80 10.18
N ILE A 63 0.30 -1.54 9.30
CA ILE A 63 0.20 -1.19 7.88
C ILE A 63 -1.28 -1.07 7.54
N THR A 64 -1.66 0.11 7.07
CA THR A 64 -2.98 0.39 6.51
C THR A 64 -2.84 0.65 5.03
N THR A 65 -3.82 0.18 4.25
CA THR A 65 -3.75 0.22 2.79
C THR A 65 -5.04 0.79 2.23
N THR A 66 -4.93 1.72 1.28
CA THR A 66 -6.03 2.29 0.52
C THR A 66 -5.70 2.27 -0.96
N TYR A 67 -6.72 2.40 -1.81
CA TYR A 67 -6.51 2.51 -3.24
C TYR A 67 -7.53 3.42 -3.90
N GLU A 68 -7.13 3.99 -5.03
CA GLU A 68 -8.03 4.65 -5.97
C GLU A 68 -7.72 4.22 -7.41
N ILE A 69 -8.73 4.30 -8.26
CA ILE A 69 -8.63 4.05 -9.69
C ILE A 69 -9.00 5.34 -10.41
N ILE A 70 -8.06 5.88 -11.18
CA ILE A 70 -8.26 7.07 -11.99
C ILE A 70 -8.50 6.61 -13.42
N GLU A 71 -9.75 6.75 -13.87
CA GLU A 71 -10.13 6.47 -15.25
C GLU A 71 -9.43 7.48 -16.18
N VAL A 72 -8.83 6.98 -17.26
CA VAL A 72 -8.18 7.81 -18.28
C VAL A 72 -8.84 7.58 -19.63
N ASP A 73 -8.93 8.62 -20.47
CA ASP A 73 -9.56 8.54 -21.80
C ASP A 73 -8.73 7.74 -22.83
#